data_AF-W9VZB4-F1
#
_entry.id   AF-W9VZB4-F1
#
_cell.length_a   1.000
_cell.length_b   1.000
_cell.length_c   1.000
_cell.angle_alpha   90.00
_cell.angle_beta   90.00
_cell.angle_gamma   90.00
#
_symmetry.space_group_name_H-M   'P 1'
#
loop_
_entity.id
_entity.type
_entity.pdbx_description
1 polymer ?
#
loop_
_entity_poly.entity_id
_entity_poly.type
_entity_poly.pdbx_seq_one_letter_code
_entity_poly.pdbx_strand_id
1 'polypeptide(L)'
;MDRCPNCKARVGEAPTCRRCGMELGQLFETERAAERALVQGMRYLLEGERERAIHALSRSRALHDTPLPRELLGFLAVNDPSTSDSVRTADPTAASVGSAMRTRPLATGVQTASRPDWPLEDT
;
A
#
# COMPACT_ATOMS: atom_id res chain seq x y z
N MET A 1 -10.23 10.77 -13.60
CA MET A 1 -11.64 10.34 -13.42
C MET A 1 -12.47 10.67 -14.66
N ASP A 2 -13.26 9.73 -15.19
CA ASP A 2 -14.13 10.02 -16.36
C ASP A 2 -15.62 10.24 -16.00
N ARG A 3 -16.03 9.80 -14.79
CA ARG A 3 -17.43 9.83 -14.34
C ARG A 3 -17.55 10.25 -12.89
N CYS A 4 -18.62 10.98 -12.58
CA CYS A 4 -18.90 11.49 -11.25
C CYS A 4 -19.17 10.30 -10.32
N PRO A 5 -18.50 10.21 -9.15
CA PRO A 5 -18.65 9.06 -8.26
C PRO A 5 -20.07 8.96 -7.69
N ASN A 6 -20.74 10.11 -7.51
CA ASN A 6 -22.11 10.21 -7.02
C ASN A 6 -23.15 9.81 -8.09
N CYS A 7 -23.27 10.58 -9.18
CA CYS A 7 -24.36 10.41 -10.15
C CYS A 7 -24.00 9.67 -11.45
N LYS A 8 -22.74 9.23 -11.58
CA LYS A 8 -22.18 8.51 -12.75
C LYS A 8 -22.24 9.25 -14.09
N ALA A 9 -22.64 10.54 -14.11
CA ALA A 9 -22.56 11.39 -15.29
C ALA A 9 -21.09 11.51 -15.75
N ARG A 10 -20.88 11.66 -17.07
CA ARG A 10 -19.55 12.01 -17.58
C ARG A 10 -19.11 13.34 -17.01
N VAL A 11 -17.86 13.39 -16.59
CA VAL A 11 -17.27 14.58 -16.00
C VAL A 11 -16.39 15.24 -17.07
N GLY A 12 -16.50 16.57 -17.18
CA GLY A 12 -15.59 17.38 -17.99
C GLY A 12 -14.49 17.99 -17.12
N GLU A 13 -13.85 19.05 -17.57
CA GLU A 13 -12.78 19.71 -16.80
C GLU A 13 -13.28 20.62 -15.67
N ALA A 14 -14.60 20.76 -15.50
CA ALA A 14 -15.18 21.63 -14.48
C ALA A 14 -15.02 21.04 -13.07
N PRO A 15 -14.75 21.87 -12.04
CA PRO A 15 -14.61 21.44 -10.65
C PRO A 15 -15.95 21.02 -10.03
N THR A 16 -17.07 21.15 -10.75
CA THR A 16 -18.39 20.72 -10.28
C THR A 16 -19.09 19.84 -11.31
N CYS A 17 -19.82 18.84 -10.82
CA CYS A 17 -20.62 17.98 -11.68
C CYS A 17 -21.85 18.72 -12.22
N ARG A 18 -21.97 18.84 -13.54
CA ARG A 18 -23.12 19.50 -14.19
C ARG A 18 -24.49 18.85 -13.91
N ARG A 19 -24.51 17.57 -13.50
CA ARG A 19 -25.77 16.85 -13.25
C ARG A 19 -26.24 16.95 -11.80
N CYS A 20 -25.36 16.71 -10.84
CA CYS A 20 -25.73 16.66 -9.42
C CYS A 20 -25.15 17.77 -8.56
N GLY A 21 -24.36 18.68 -9.13
CA GLY A 21 -23.76 19.80 -8.40
C GLY A 21 -22.62 19.44 -7.44
N MET A 22 -22.22 18.17 -7.36
CA MET A 22 -21.11 17.74 -6.49
C MET A 22 -19.80 18.49 -6.85
N GLU A 23 -19.10 18.97 -5.82
CA GLU A 23 -17.73 19.49 -5.92
C GLU A 23 -16.75 18.32 -6.18
N LEU A 24 -15.93 18.45 -7.21
CA LEU A 24 -14.99 17.44 -7.71
C LEU A 24 -13.54 17.96 -7.72
N GLY A 25 -13.30 19.24 -7.48
CA GLY A 25 -11.98 19.85 -7.52
C GLY A 25 -11.00 19.18 -6.57
N GLN A 26 -11.40 18.93 -5.32
CA GLN A 26 -10.53 18.22 -4.38
C GLN A 26 -10.24 16.78 -4.85
N LEU A 27 -11.23 16.07 -5.38
CA LEU A 27 -11.05 14.72 -5.92
C LEU A 27 -10.04 14.71 -7.07
N PHE A 28 -10.12 15.67 -7.99
CA PHE A 28 -9.15 15.80 -9.08
C PHE A 28 -7.74 16.10 -8.58
N GLU A 29 -7.59 16.97 -7.59
CA GLU A 29 -6.29 17.26 -7.02
C GLU A 29 -5.68 16.06 -6.30
N THR A 30 -6.49 15.26 -5.61
CA THR A 30 -6.05 13.98 -5.03
C THR A 30 -5.56 13.01 -6.10
N GLU A 31 -6.30 12.84 -7.22
CA GLU A 31 -5.86 11.98 -8.33
C GLU A 31 -4.55 12.47 -8.95
N ARG A 32 -4.43 13.77 -9.23
CA ARG A 32 -3.19 14.36 -9.76
C ARG A 32 -2.02 14.21 -8.80
N ALA A 33 -2.27 14.35 -7.50
CA ALA A 33 -1.25 14.14 -6.48
C ALA A 33 -0.79 12.67 -6.43
N ALA A 34 -1.71 11.72 -6.59
CA ALA A 34 -1.39 10.29 -6.66
C ALA A 34 -0.51 9.98 -7.88
N GLU A 35 -0.84 10.54 -9.05
CA GLU A 35 -0.09 10.36 -10.29
C GLU A 35 1.33 10.97 -10.18
N ARG A 36 1.45 12.19 -9.64
CA ARG A 36 2.77 12.80 -9.38
C ARG A 36 3.63 11.94 -8.46
N ALA A 37 3.05 11.38 -7.41
CA ALA A 37 3.75 10.49 -6.49
C ALA A 37 4.20 9.19 -7.17
N LEU A 38 3.38 8.61 -8.06
CA LEU A 38 3.75 7.43 -8.85
C LEU A 38 4.94 7.72 -9.78
N VAL A 39 4.87 8.80 -10.56
CA VAL A 39 5.95 9.22 -11.47
C VAL A 39 7.25 9.44 -10.68
N GLN A 40 7.18 10.07 -9.52
CA GLN A 40 8.34 10.28 -8.67
C GLN A 40 8.90 8.96 -8.11
N GLY A 41 8.03 8.03 -7.69
CA GLY A 41 8.45 6.70 -7.25
C GLY A 41 9.17 5.91 -8.35
N MET A 42 8.69 5.98 -9.58
CA MET A 42 9.37 5.38 -10.74
C MET A 42 10.73 6.01 -11.01
N ARG A 43 10.88 7.33 -10.87
CA ARG A 43 12.19 7.99 -10.99
C ARG A 43 13.18 7.48 -9.96
N TYR A 44 12.77 7.40 -8.70
CA TYR A 44 13.61 6.83 -7.63
C TYR A 44 13.99 5.37 -7.90
N LEU A 45 13.12 4.56 -8.50
CA LEU A 45 13.46 3.21 -8.93
C LEU A 45 14.58 3.20 -9.98
N LEU A 46 14.50 4.08 -10.99
CA LEU A 46 15.52 4.20 -12.03
C LEU A 46 16.87 4.70 -11.48
N GLU A 47 16.82 5.51 -10.42
CA GLU A 47 17.99 6.04 -9.72
C GLU A 47 18.56 5.07 -8.66
N GLY A 48 17.89 3.94 -8.41
CA GLY A 48 18.30 2.96 -7.39
C GLY A 48 17.98 3.38 -5.95
N GLU A 49 17.23 4.47 -5.75
CA GLU A 49 16.86 5.01 -4.44
C GLU A 49 15.64 4.27 -3.84
N ARG A 50 15.85 3.00 -3.45
CA ARG A 50 14.79 2.07 -3.02
C ARG A 50 13.85 2.65 -1.95
N GLU A 51 14.38 3.20 -0.86
CA GLU A 51 13.55 3.69 0.25
C GLU A 51 12.66 4.86 -0.19
N ARG A 52 13.22 5.80 -0.96
CA ARG A 52 12.47 6.96 -1.51
C ARG A 52 11.41 6.49 -2.50
N ALA A 53 11.70 5.47 -3.31
CA ALA A 53 10.72 4.82 -4.17
C ALA A 53 9.56 4.22 -3.37
N ILE A 54 9.85 3.45 -2.31
CA ILE A 54 8.83 2.85 -1.43
C ILE A 54 7.91 3.94 -0.84
N HIS A 55 8.48 5.02 -0.32
CA HIS A 55 7.69 6.12 0.24
C HIS A 55 6.80 6.79 -0.80
N ALA A 56 7.32 7.11 -1.99
CA ALA A 56 6.56 7.76 -3.05
C ALA A 56 5.44 6.85 -3.59
N LEU A 57 5.72 5.57 -3.82
CA LEU A 57 4.74 4.58 -4.29
C LEU A 57 3.66 4.31 -3.24
N SER A 58 4.03 4.24 -1.95
CA SER A 58 3.07 4.10 -0.85
C SER A 58 2.13 5.29 -0.77
N ARG A 59 2.66 6.51 -0.94
CA ARG A 59 1.86 7.73 -0.99
C ARG A 59 0.90 7.74 -2.17
N SER A 60 1.37 7.34 -3.35
CA SER A 60 0.51 7.22 -4.55
C SER A 60 -0.67 6.28 -4.28
N ARG A 61 -0.39 5.08 -3.74
CA ARG A 61 -1.41 4.09 -3.40
C ARG A 61 -2.41 4.58 -2.35
N ALA A 62 -1.94 5.30 -1.34
CA ALA A 62 -2.81 5.86 -0.29
C ALA A 62 -3.77 6.93 -0.82
N LEU A 63 -3.36 7.70 -1.82
CA LEU A 63 -4.20 8.71 -2.46
C LEU A 63 -5.16 8.10 -3.49
N HIS A 64 -4.71 7.10 -4.24
CA HIS A 64 -5.50 6.43 -5.25
C HIS A 64 -5.03 4.97 -5.41
N ASP A 65 -5.89 4.01 -5.02
CA ASP A 65 -5.59 2.58 -5.05
C ASP A 65 -5.63 2.02 -6.47
N THR A 66 -4.59 2.32 -7.24
CA THR A 66 -4.38 1.77 -8.58
C THR A 66 -3.50 0.51 -8.53
N PRO A 67 -3.61 -0.40 -9.51
CA PRO A 67 -2.82 -1.64 -9.50
C PRO A 67 -1.30 -1.41 -9.53
N LEU A 68 -0.83 -0.44 -10.32
CA LEU A 68 0.60 -0.30 -10.60
C LEU A 68 1.47 0.00 -9.36
N PRO A 69 1.16 1.00 -8.49
CA PRO A 69 1.90 1.20 -7.24
C PRO A 69 1.93 -0.05 -6.34
N ARG A 70 0.86 -0.85 -6.33
CA ARG A 70 0.79 -2.08 -5.54
C ARG A 70 1.76 -3.14 -6.07
N GLU A 71 1.77 -3.38 -7.37
CA GLU A 71 2.67 -4.35 -8.00
C GLU A 71 4.15 -3.95 -7.81
N LEU A 72 4.46 -2.65 -7.96
CA LEU A 72 5.83 -2.14 -7.75
C LEU A 72 6.29 -2.31 -6.29
N LEU A 73 5.42 -2.03 -5.32
CA LEU A 73 5.72 -2.28 -3.91
C LEU A 73 5.93 -3.78 -3.62
N GLY A 74 5.12 -4.65 -4.24
CA GLY A 74 5.30 -6.09 -4.14
C GLY A 74 6.66 -6.55 -4.71
N PHE A 75 7.03 -6.03 -5.88
CA PHE A 75 8.35 -6.27 -6.48
C PHE A 75 9.49 -5.84 -5.55
N LEU A 76 9.40 -4.65 -4.96
CA LEU A 76 10.43 -4.15 -4.03
C LEU A 76 10.52 -4.98 -2.75
N ALA A 77 9.41 -5.55 -2.27
CA ALA A 77 9.41 -6.39 -1.07
C ALA A 77 10.11 -7.73 -1.30
N VAL A 78 9.95 -8.35 -2.48
CA VAL A 78 10.62 -9.61 -2.83
C VAL A 78 12.11 -9.42 -3.10
N ASN A 79 12.49 -8.25 -3.65
CA ASN A 79 13.88 -7.93 -3.99
C ASN A 79 14.59 -7.16 -2.87
N ASP A 80 14.25 -7.42 -1.61
CA ASP A 80 14.96 -6.79 -0.50
C ASP A 80 16.37 -7.38 -0.37
N PRO A 81 17.45 -6.59 -0.59
CA PRO A 81 18.81 -7.11 -0.51
C PRO A 81 19.16 -7.65 0.88
N SER A 82 18.46 -7.22 1.94
CA SER A 82 18.67 -7.73 3.29
C SER A 82 18.15 -9.17 3.50
N THR A 83 17.23 -9.64 2.64
CA THR A 83 16.67 -10.99 2.75
C THR A 83 17.54 -12.05 2.05
N SER A 84 18.45 -11.64 1.15
CA SER A 84 19.33 -12.54 0.39
C SER A 84 20.45 -13.19 1.21
N ASP A 85 20.76 -12.72 2.42
CA ASP A 85 21.87 -13.24 3.23
C ASP A 85 21.49 -14.44 4.14
N SER A 86 20.21 -14.76 4.30
CA SER A 86 19.78 -15.77 5.29
C SER A 86 19.62 -17.20 4.75
N VAL A 87 19.78 -17.46 3.44
CA VAL A 87 19.47 -18.79 2.84
C VAL A 87 20.73 -19.59 2.46
N ARG A 88 21.96 -19.09 2.71
CA ARG A 88 23.20 -19.75 2.26
C ARG A 88 24.07 -20.37 3.36
N THR A 89 23.48 -21.02 4.36
CA THR A 89 24.18 -22.01 5.22
C THR A 89 23.19 -23.05 5.80
N ALA A 90 22.72 -23.98 4.97
CA ALA A 90 22.24 -25.26 5.47
C ALA A 90 22.83 -26.36 4.59
N ASP A 91 24.06 -26.74 4.96
CA ASP A 91 24.68 -28.00 4.59
C ASP A 91 23.80 -29.14 5.14
N PRO A 92 23.18 -30.00 4.30
CA PRO A 92 22.22 -31.01 4.77
C PRO A 92 22.89 -32.27 5.35
N THR A 93 24.19 -32.24 5.63
CA THR A 93 24.97 -33.44 5.97
C THR A 93 25.45 -33.48 7.42
N ALA A 94 24.53 -33.31 8.37
CA ALA A 94 24.76 -33.73 9.75
C ALA A 94 23.47 -34.37 10.33
N ALA A 95 23.39 -35.68 10.18
CA ALA A 95 22.53 -36.51 11.00
C ALA A 95 22.98 -36.41 12.48
N SER A 96 22.04 -36.30 13.43
CA SER A 96 21.76 -37.41 14.35
C SER A 96 20.87 -37.03 15.55
N VAL A 97 20.05 -38.01 15.93
CA VAL A 97 19.46 -38.36 17.25
C VAL A 97 18.46 -37.44 17.97
N GLY A 98 17.19 -37.80 17.77
CA GLY A 98 16.13 -38.04 18.78
C GLY A 98 16.15 -37.37 20.16
N SER A 99 15.02 -36.74 20.51
CA SER A 99 14.20 -37.19 21.64
C SER A 99 12.89 -36.42 21.81
N ALA A 100 11.84 -37.22 22.05
CA ALA A 100 10.76 -37.02 23.00
C ALA A 100 9.82 -35.80 22.90
N MET A 101 8.59 -36.12 22.46
CA MET A 101 7.32 -35.84 23.15
C MET A 101 7.31 -34.66 24.14
N ARG A 102 6.50 -33.65 23.82
CA ARG A 102 5.61 -32.99 24.78
C ARG A 102 4.39 -32.41 24.06
N THR A 103 3.25 -32.63 24.69
CA THR A 103 1.88 -32.37 24.24
C THR A 103 1.47 -30.90 24.35
N ARG A 104 0.58 -30.49 23.42
CA ARG A 104 -0.26 -29.27 23.34
C ARG A 104 -0.98 -28.94 24.68
N PRO A 105 -1.38 -27.68 24.95
CA PRO A 105 -2.60 -27.12 24.34
C PRO A 105 -2.61 -25.63 23.98
N LEU A 106 -3.68 -25.30 23.26
CA LEU A 106 -4.12 -24.01 22.72
C LEU A 106 -4.30 -22.92 23.79
N ALA A 107 -3.98 -21.68 23.42
CA ALA A 107 -4.66 -20.50 23.94
C ALA A 107 -4.97 -19.53 22.79
N THR A 108 -6.25 -19.48 22.45
CA THR A 108 -6.92 -18.45 21.65
C THR A 108 -6.81 -17.10 22.36
N GLY A 109 -6.16 -16.12 21.72
CA GLY A 109 -6.17 -14.72 22.11
C GLY A 109 -6.68 -13.87 20.95
N VAL A 110 -7.98 -13.61 20.93
CA VAL A 110 -8.60 -12.61 20.06
C VAL A 110 -8.14 -11.24 20.54
N GLN A 111 -7.30 -10.56 19.75
CA GLN A 111 -7.03 -9.13 19.96
C GLN A 111 -8.18 -8.34 19.37
N THR A 112 -8.99 -7.74 20.24
CA THR A 112 -9.93 -6.69 19.87
C THR A 112 -9.13 -5.45 19.47
N ALA A 113 -9.26 -5.03 18.21
CA ALA A 113 -8.76 -3.75 17.73
C ALA A 113 -9.54 -2.62 18.42
N SER A 114 -8.85 -1.84 19.23
CA SER A 114 -9.32 -0.54 19.71
C SER A 114 -9.48 0.39 18.51
N ARG A 115 -10.69 0.95 18.34
CA ARG A 115 -10.97 2.01 17.37
C ARG A 115 -10.23 3.28 17.81
N PRO A 116 -9.59 4.02 16.89
CA PRO A 116 -9.13 5.37 17.20
C PRO A 116 -10.33 6.30 17.40
N ASP A 117 -10.26 7.04 18.50
CA ASP A 117 -11.12 8.15 18.89
C ASP A 117 -10.91 9.29 17.88
N TRP A 118 -11.94 9.58 17.07
CA TRP A 118 -11.92 10.73 16.16
C TRP A 118 -12.77 11.82 16.79
N PRO A 119 -12.21 13.00 17.10
CA PRO A 119 -13.02 14.09 17.62
C PRO A 119 -14.02 14.54 16.54
N LEU A 120 -15.30 14.53 16.90
CA LEU A 120 -16.29 15.39 16.26
C LEU A 120 -15.93 16.82 16.62
N GLU A 121 -15.43 17.59 15.66
CA GLU A 121 -15.48 19.04 15.76
C GLU A 121 -16.85 19.48 15.22
N ASP A 122 -17.68 19.96 16.15
CA ASP A 122 -18.82 20.81 15.89
C ASP A 122 -18.34 22.19 15.40
N THR A 123 -19.16 22.78 14.54
CA THR A 123 -19.18 24.17 14.03
C THR A 123 -18.43 24.50 12.73
#